data_AF-A0A8T3VPP2-F1
#
_entry.id   AF-A0A8T3VPP2-F1
#
_cell.length_a   1.000
_cell.length_b   1.000
_cell.length_c   1.000
_cell.angle_alpha   90.00
_cell.angle_beta   90.00
_cell.angle_gamma   90.00
#
_symmetry.space_group_name_H-M   'P 1'
#
loop_
_entity.id
_entity.type
_entity.pdbx_description
1 polymer ?
#
loop_
_entity_poly.entity_id
_entity_poly.type
_entity_poly.pdbx_seq_one_letter_code
_entity_poly.pdbx_strand_id
1 'polypeptide(L)' 'MVNQKITCIILLIISTLAILACLVVNFADWIVYLVAIIGIPLWVLSLGLLTMAKPRPEDAEERVKEPFTGY' A
#
# COMPACT_ATOMS: atom_id res chain seq x y z
N MET A 1 6.23 -7.00 11.52
CA MET A 1 6.76 -6.68 10.17
C MET A 1 6.43 -7.72 9.10
N VAL A 2 6.62 -9.03 9.33
CA VAL A 2 6.33 -10.07 8.32
C VAL A 2 4.85 -10.12 7.94
N ASN A 3 3.95 -10.17 8.93
CA ASN A 3 2.51 -10.22 8.68
C ASN A 3 2.00 -8.99 7.91
N GLN A 4 2.49 -7.78 8.22
CA GLN A 4 2.11 -6.55 7.49
C GLN A 4 2.48 -6.65 6.00
N LYS A 5 3.68 -7.14 5.68
CA LYS A 5 4.11 -7.31 4.28
C LYS A 5 3.23 -8.32 3.55
N ILE A 6 2.90 -9.43 4.18
CA ILE A 6 2.00 -10.44 3.62
C ILE A 6 0.62 -9.84 3.35
N THR A 7 0.07 -9.09 4.31
CA THR A 7 -1.21 -8.39 4.14
C THR A 7 -1.16 -7.39 2.98
N CYS A 8 -0.10 -6.58 2.86
CA CYS A 8 0.04 -5.64 1.76
C CYS A 8 0.14 -6.34 0.40
N ILE A 9 0.85 -7.48 0.31
CA ILE A 9 0.94 -8.26 -0.93
C ILE A 9 -0.44 -8.80 -1.33
N ILE A 10 -1.18 -9.36 -0.38
CA ILE A 10 -2.54 -9.89 -0.62
C ILE A 10 -3.46 -8.76 -1.10
N LEU A 11 -3.46 -7.61 -0.40
CA LEU A 11 -4.27 -6.46 -0.78
C LEU A 11 -3.88 -5.90 -2.16
N LEU A 12 -2.59 -5.86 -2.48
CA LEU A 12 -2.10 -5.43 -3.78
C LEU A 12 -2.59 -6.36 -4.90
N ILE A 13 -2.53 -7.69 -4.71
CA ILE A 13 -3.01 -8.66 -5.70
C ILE A 13 -4.51 -8.53 -5.91
N ILE A 14 -5.30 -8.49 -4.83
CA ILE A 14 -6.76 -8.40 -4.91
C ILE A 14 -7.20 -7.10 -5.60
N SER A 15 -6.62 -5.96 -5.20
CA SER A 15 -6.91 -4.67 -5.83
C SER A 15 -6.51 -4.64 -7.30
N THR A 16 -5.36 -5.22 -7.66
CA THR A 16 -4.94 -5.34 -9.07
C THR A 16 -5.94 -6.15 -9.88
N LEU A 17 -6.36 -7.32 -9.39
CA LEU A 17 -7.33 -8.17 -10.09
C LEU A 17 -8.69 -7.49 -10.23
N ALA A 18 -9.17 -6.80 -9.18
CA ALA A 18 -10.44 -6.08 -9.21
C ALA A 18 -10.44 -4.94 -10.25
N ILE A 19 -9.35 -4.17 -10.31
CA ILE A 19 -9.17 -3.09 -11.30
C ILE A 19 -9.10 -3.67 -12.72
N LEU A 20 -8.32 -4.72 -12.93
CA LEU A 20 -8.20 -5.38 -14.24
C LEU A 20 -9.52 -5.99 -14.69
N ALA A 21 -10.29 -6.60 -13.77
CA ALA A 21 -11.62 -7.12 -14.09
C ALA A 21 -12.54 -6.01 -14.59
N CYS A 22 -12.54 -4.84 -13.93
CA CYS A 22 -13.35 -3.69 -14.36
C CYS A 22 -12.88 -3.06 -15.69
N LEU A 23 -11.63 -3.28 -16.10
CA LEU A 23 -11.09 -2.79 -17.37
C LEU A 23 -11.40 -3.73 -18.55
N VAL A 24 -11.41 -5.05 -18.31
CA VAL A 24 -11.56 -6.05 -19.38
C VAL A 24 -13.01 -6.52 -19.55
N VAL A 25 -13.80 -6.48 -18.48
CA VAL A 25 -15.19 -6.95 -18.48
C VAL A 25 -16.15 -5.75 -18.42
N ASN A 26 -17.26 -5.85 -19.14
CA ASN A 26 -18.31 -4.83 -19.13
C ASN A 26 -19.19 -4.97 -17.86
N PHE A 27 -18.76 -4.33 -16.78
CA PHE A 27 -19.54 -4.18 -15.55
C PHE A 27 -20.38 -2.90 -15.58
N ALA A 28 -21.45 -2.88 -14.78
CA ALA A 28 -22.25 -1.67 -14.60
C ALA A 28 -21.41 -0.52 -14.01
N ASP A 29 -21.64 0.71 -14.47
CA ASP A 29 -20.84 1.89 -14.12
C ASP A 29 -20.66 2.08 -12.61
N TRP A 30 -21.71 1.84 -11.82
CA TRP A 30 -21.64 1.99 -10.36
C TRP A 30 -20.65 1.01 -9.71
N ILE A 31 -20.48 -0.19 -10.26
CA ILE A 31 -19.50 -1.19 -9.80
C ILE A 31 -18.10 -0.69 -10.11
N VAL A 32 -17.89 -0.18 -11.34
CA VAL A 32 -16.59 0.36 -11.77
C VAL A 32 -16.20 1.53 -10.87
N TYR A 33 -17.13 2.44 -10.55
CA TYR A 33 -16.86 3.55 -9.64
C TYR A 33 -16.55 3.08 -8.21
N LEU A 34 -17.30 2.11 -7.68
CA LEU A 34 -17.03 1.56 -6.34
C LEU A 34 -15.65 0.91 -6.28
N VAL A 35 -15.29 0.11 -7.28
CA VAL A 35 -13.97 -0.53 -7.39
C VAL A 35 -12.87 0.51 -7.57
N ALA A 36 -13.10 1.58 -8.33
CA ALA A 36 -12.11 2.64 -8.50
C ALA A 36 -11.86 3.39 -7.17
N ILE A 37 -12.94 3.75 -6.45
CA ILE A 37 -12.87 4.50 -5.18
C ILE A 37 -12.11 3.73 -4.10
N ILE A 38 -12.24 2.40 -4.05
CA ILE A 38 -11.62 1.57 -3.00
C ILE A 38 -10.33 0.92 -3.49
N GLY A 39 -10.38 0.33 -4.69
CA GLY A 39 -9.30 -0.46 -5.27
C GLY A 39 -8.07 0.36 -5.59
N ILE A 40 -8.22 1.55 -6.19
CA ILE A 40 -7.05 2.38 -6.56
C ILE A 40 -6.31 2.86 -5.30
N PRO A 41 -6.97 3.43 -4.27
CA PRO A 41 -6.26 3.82 -3.04
C PRO A 41 -5.61 2.64 -2.33
N LEU A 42 -6.29 1.49 -2.23
CA LEU A 42 -5.70 0.29 -1.63
C LEU A 42 -4.47 -0.20 -2.39
N TRP A 43 -4.51 -0.13 -3.72
CA TRP A 43 -3.40 -0.50 -4.58
C TRP A 43 -2.18 0.40 -4.34
N VAL A 44 -2.37 1.72 -4.39
CA VAL A 44 -1.30 2.71 -4.17
C VAL A 44 -0.72 2.59 -2.76
N LEU A 45 -1.56 2.46 -1.73
CA LEU A 45 -1.10 2.33 -0.34
C LEU A 45 -0.34 1.03 -0.11
N SER A 46 -0.85 -0.09 -0.63
CA SER A 46 -0.17 -1.39 -0.48
C SER A 46 1.20 -1.39 -1.17
N LEU A 47 1.29 -0.80 -2.36
CA LEU A 47 2.56 -0.67 -3.08
C LEU A 47 3.53 0.26 -2.35
N GLY A 48 3.04 1.41 -1.87
CA GLY A 48 3.85 2.36 -1.10
C GLY A 48 4.41 1.73 0.18
N LEU A 49 3.59 1.03 0.95
CA LEU A 49 4.02 0.36 2.19
C LEU A 49 5.00 -0.79 1.93
N LEU A 50 4.88 -1.49 0.79
CA LEU A 50 5.83 -2.54 0.41
C LEU A 50 7.19 -1.99 -0.03
N THR A 51 7.19 -0.83 -0.68
CA THR A 51 8.37 -0.19 -1.25
C THR A 51 9.02 0.83 -0.31
N MET A 52 8.40 1.14 0.82
CA MET A 52 8.96 2.05 1.84
C MET A 52 10.38 1.63 2.22
N ALA A 53 11.30 2.60 2.13
CA ALA A 53 12.66 2.43 2.57
C ALA A 53 12.68 2.09 4.05
N LYS A 54 13.42 1.03 4.41
CA LYS A 54 13.68 0.74 5.81
C LYS A 54 14.78 1.67 6.33
N PRO A 55 14.67 2.18 7.56
CA PRO A 55 15.77 2.90 8.19
C PRO A 55 16.98 1.97 8.26
N ARG A 56 18.17 2.52 8.00
CA ARG A 56 19.41 1.77 8.19
C ARG A 56 19.58 1.49 9.68
N PRO A 57 20.12 0.32 10.06
CA PRO A 57 20.27 -0.04 11.47
C PRO A 57 21.16 0.96 12.25
N GLU A 58 22.12 1.59 11.56
CA GLU A 58 22.97 2.67 12.10
C GLU A 58 22.19 3.95 12.44
N ASP A 59 21.24 4.37 11.59
CA ASP A 59 20.40 5.55 11.82
C ASP A 59 19.25 5.29 12.81
N ALA A 60 18.97 4.02 13.12
CA ALA A 60 17.84 3.63 13.96
C ALA A 60 18.11 3.91 15.44
N GLU A 61 19.34 3.72 15.91
CA GLU A 61 19.73 4.09 17.28
C GLU A 61 19.77 5.60 17.47
N GLU A 62 20.25 6.35 16.48
CA GLU A 62 20.37 7.81 16.53
C GLU A 62 18.98 8.46 16.60
N ARG A 63 18.01 8.00 15.81
CA ARG A 63 16.61 8.49 15.84
C ARG A 63 15.84 8.17 17.13
N VAL A 64 16.34 7.25 17.95
CA VAL A 64 15.77 6.92 19.28
C VAL A 64 16.45 7.77 20.36
N LYS A 65 17.76 8.01 20.24
CA LYS A 65 18.55 8.80 21.20
C LYS A 65 18.37 10.31 21.02
N GLU A 66 18.19 10.77 19.78
CA GLU A 66 17.86 12.15 19.44
C GLU A 66 16.44 12.18 18.84
N PRO A 67 15.41 12.38 19.68
CA PRO A 67 14.09 12.70 19.14
C PRO A 67 14.24 14.01 18.34
N PHE A 68 13.46 14.17 17.27
CA PHE A 68 13.56 15.25 16.26
C PHE A 68 13.39 16.70 16.78
N THR A 69 13.68 16.99 18.04
CA THR A 69 13.99 18.32 18.55
C THR A 69 15.44 18.61 18.17
N GLY A 70 15.68 19.25 17.03
CA GLY A 70 17.01 19.74 16.65
C GLY A 70 17.48 20.91 17.53
N TYR A 71 17.64 20.67 18.83
CA TYR A 71 18.15 21.59 19.84
C TYR A 71 19.08 20.87 20.82
#